data_AF-A0A957KZ20-F1
#
_entry.id   AF-A0A957KZ20-F1
#
_cell.length_a   1.000
_cell.length_b   1.000
_cell.length_c   1.000
_cell.angle_alpha   90.00
_cell.angle_beta   90.00
_cell.angle_gamma   90.00
#
_symmetry.space_group_name_H-M   'P 1'
#
loop_
_entity.id
_entity.type
_entity.pdbx_description
1 polymer ?
#
loop_
_entity_poly.entity_id
_entity_poly.type
_entity_poly.pdbx_seq_one_letter_code
_entity_poly.pdbx_strand_id
1 'polypeptide(L)'
;PESAGEGEFFRSRFEIQQKYLAQIEANFAPLPLRRAPYYANEVVGLEALSQLARDCFGDDDPAQVFHTGRLQEIVELDNGGFLLRLPLPFVESGAVKLRKRGDELFVTVGNFKREMILPTVLAKRRALGGQLIEGSLEIEFSAPEPEPDEVKATG
;
A
#
# COMPACT_ATOMS: atom_id res chain seq x y z
N PRO A 1 28.35 -23.27 -2.82
CA PRO A 1 28.97 -23.85 -1.61
C PRO A 1 27.97 -23.81 -0.44
N GLU A 2 27.43 -24.97 -0.08
CA GLU A 2 26.73 -25.17 1.19
C GLU A 2 27.76 -25.17 2.33
N SER A 3 27.57 -24.27 3.29
CA SER A 3 27.94 -24.30 4.72
C SER A 3 28.53 -22.98 5.23
N ALA A 4 28.08 -22.61 6.44
CA ALA A 4 28.55 -21.54 7.34
C ALA A 4 27.87 -20.15 7.24
N GLY A 5 26.62 -20.08 7.74
CA GLY A 5 25.95 -18.84 8.13
C GLY A 5 24.76 -19.03 9.08
N GLU A 6 24.66 -20.18 9.77
CA GLU A 6 23.55 -20.49 10.68
C GLU A 6 23.76 -19.86 12.06
N GLY A 7 23.58 -18.54 12.13
CA GLY A 7 23.45 -17.82 13.39
C GLY A 7 22.00 -17.42 13.63
N GLU A 8 21.55 -17.43 14.89
CA GLU A 8 20.23 -16.93 15.29
C GLU A 8 19.96 -15.50 14.78
N PHE A 9 21.01 -14.69 14.67
CA PHE A 9 20.98 -13.37 14.05
C PHE A 9 20.51 -13.39 12.58
N PHE A 10 21.10 -14.23 11.73
CA PHE A 10 20.74 -14.29 10.30
C PHE A 10 19.33 -14.85 10.09
N ARG A 11 18.94 -15.83 10.92
CA ARG A 11 17.57 -16.37 10.93
C ARG A 11 16.54 -15.30 11.31
N SER A 12 16.79 -14.54 12.37
CA SER A 12 15.92 -13.43 12.77
C SER A 12 15.81 -12.35 11.69
N ARG A 13 16.91 -11.99 11.02
CA ARG A 13 16.90 -11.03 9.91
C ARG A 13 16.09 -11.54 8.71
N PHE A 14 16.22 -12.83 8.38
CA PHE A 14 15.42 -13.46 7.34
C PHE A 14 13.94 -13.44 7.68
N GLU A 15 13.54 -13.80 8.90
CA GLU A 15 12.14 -13.74 9.36
C GLU A 15 11.56 -12.32 9.27
N ILE A 16 12.33 -11.30 9.68
CA ILE A 16 11.93 -9.90 9.55
C ILE A 16 11.74 -9.52 8.07
N GLN A 17 12.67 -9.92 7.20
CA GLN A 17 12.57 -9.66 5.76
C GLN A 17 11.32 -10.30 5.16
N GLN A 18 11.05 -11.57 5.46
CA GLN A 18 9.85 -12.27 4.96
C GLN A 18 8.57 -11.59 5.42
N LYS A 19 8.51 -11.13 6.68
CA LYS A 19 7.36 -10.36 7.17
C LYS A 19 7.13 -9.07 6.36
N TYR A 20 8.18 -8.31 6.07
CA TYR A 20 8.05 -7.09 5.26
C TYR A 20 7.72 -7.38 3.80
N LEU A 21 8.25 -8.45 3.21
CA LEU A 21 7.89 -8.86 1.85
C LEU A 21 6.40 -9.20 1.74
N ALA A 22 5.84 -9.92 2.72
CA ALA A 22 4.41 -10.20 2.76
C ALA A 22 3.56 -8.92 2.91
N GLN A 23 4.04 -7.94 3.68
CA GLN A 23 3.38 -6.63 3.76
C GLN A 23 3.41 -5.87 2.44
N ILE A 24 4.55 -5.87 1.73
CA ILE A 24 4.67 -5.26 0.39
C ILE A 24 3.68 -5.94 -0.56
N GLU A 25 3.62 -7.27 -0.60
CA GLU A 25 2.64 -7.99 -1.42
C GLU A 25 1.20 -7.57 -1.13
N ALA A 26 0.80 -7.53 0.15
CA ALA A 26 -0.56 -7.14 0.53
C ALA A 26 -0.88 -5.67 0.21
N ASN A 27 0.10 -4.78 0.34
CA ASN A 27 -0.10 -3.34 0.17
C ASN A 27 -0.14 -2.91 -1.30
N PHE A 28 0.63 -3.60 -2.15
CA PHE A 28 0.75 -3.28 -3.57
C PHE A 28 -0.14 -4.13 -4.47
N ALA A 29 -0.78 -5.19 -3.97
CA ALA A 29 -1.79 -5.91 -4.73
C ALA A 29 -2.86 -4.94 -5.30
N PRO A 30 -3.27 -5.10 -6.57
CA PRO A 30 -2.94 -6.17 -7.54
C PRO A 30 -1.71 -5.89 -8.43
N LEU A 31 -0.83 -4.94 -8.09
CA LEU A 31 0.36 -4.66 -8.89
C LEU A 31 1.34 -5.85 -8.90
N PRO A 32 1.92 -6.18 -10.06
CA PRO A 32 2.96 -7.17 -10.14
C PRO A 32 4.23 -6.66 -9.44
N LEU A 33 4.78 -7.50 -8.57
CA LEU A 33 6.03 -7.22 -7.86
C LEU A 33 7.15 -8.04 -8.50
N ARG A 34 8.24 -7.37 -8.89
CA ARG A 34 9.49 -8.03 -9.32
C ARG A 34 10.48 -8.05 -8.17
N ARG A 35 11.31 -9.08 -8.10
CA ARG A 35 12.34 -9.25 -7.07
C ARG A 35 13.71 -9.27 -7.72
N ALA A 36 14.66 -8.56 -7.14
CA ALA A 36 16.06 -8.67 -7.47
C ALA A 36 16.79 -9.40 -6.32
N PRO A 37 17.74 -10.30 -6.62
CA PRO A 37 18.62 -10.86 -5.60
C PRO A 37 19.57 -9.79 -5.05
N TYR A 38 20.20 -10.10 -3.92
CA TYR A 38 21.30 -9.29 -3.42
C TYR A 38 22.58 -9.64 -4.20
N TYR A 39 23.19 -8.65 -4.86
CA TYR A 39 24.42 -8.85 -5.63
C TYR A 39 25.66 -8.66 -4.76
N ALA A 40 26.70 -9.44 -5.04
CA ALA A 40 27.98 -9.34 -4.32
C ALA A 40 28.77 -8.07 -4.69
N ASN A 41 28.52 -7.52 -5.88
CA ASN A 41 29.18 -6.33 -6.42
C ASN A 41 28.13 -5.28 -6.80
N GLU A 42 28.58 -4.04 -7.00
CA GLU A 42 27.73 -2.96 -7.49
C GLU A 42 27.17 -3.28 -8.89
N VAL A 43 25.90 -2.94 -9.12
CA VAL A 43 25.25 -3.12 -10.42
C VAL A 43 25.59 -1.94 -11.33
N VAL A 44 26.82 -1.95 -11.86
CA VAL A 44 27.36 -0.89 -12.72
C VAL A 44 27.87 -1.47 -14.04
N GLY A 45 27.63 -0.74 -15.13
CA GLY A 45 28.01 -1.16 -16.47
C GLY A 45 26.97 -2.07 -17.13
N LEU A 46 27.10 -2.22 -18.45
CA LEU A 46 26.08 -2.86 -19.28
C LEU A 46 25.83 -4.32 -18.90
N GLU A 47 26.87 -5.06 -18.57
CA GLU A 47 26.77 -6.48 -18.21
C GLU A 47 25.96 -6.69 -16.93
N ALA A 48 26.30 -5.97 -15.86
CA ALA A 48 25.61 -6.07 -14.58
C ALA A 48 24.16 -5.59 -14.68
N LEU A 49 23.91 -4.49 -15.41
CA LEU A 49 22.56 -3.98 -15.66
C LEU A 49 21.73 -4.98 -16.49
N SER A 50 22.35 -5.67 -17.45
CA SER A 50 21.67 -6.71 -18.24
C SER A 50 21.30 -7.91 -17.39
N GLN A 51 22.12 -8.28 -16.42
CA GLN A 51 21.78 -9.35 -15.48
C GLN A 51 20.62 -8.95 -14.57
N LEU A 52 20.66 -7.73 -14.01
CA LEU A 52 19.55 -7.20 -13.22
C LEU A 52 18.23 -7.17 -14.02
N ALA A 53 18.31 -6.74 -15.29
CA ALA A 53 17.14 -6.74 -16.17
C ALA A 53 16.58 -8.17 -16.34
N ARG A 54 17.43 -9.18 -16.57
CA ARG A 54 16.99 -10.57 -16.65
C ARG A 54 16.40 -11.10 -15.35
N ASP A 55 17.00 -10.77 -14.20
CA ASP A 55 16.50 -11.24 -12.90
C ASP A 55 15.13 -10.63 -12.57
N CYS A 56 14.90 -9.36 -12.94
CA CYS A 56 13.64 -8.68 -12.71
C CYS A 56 12.57 -9.01 -13.76
N PHE A 57 12.92 -8.97 -15.05
CA PHE A 57 11.96 -9.03 -16.15
C PHE A 57 11.91 -10.38 -16.85
N GLY A 58 12.95 -11.21 -16.74
CA GLY A 58 13.04 -12.47 -17.48
C GLY A 58 12.98 -12.20 -18.98
N ASP A 59 12.03 -12.85 -19.64
CA ASP A 59 11.77 -12.67 -21.07
C ASP A 59 10.73 -11.55 -21.36
N ASP A 60 10.17 -10.92 -20.32
CA ASP A 60 9.18 -9.86 -20.48
C ASP A 60 9.83 -8.56 -20.97
N ASP A 61 9.17 -7.89 -21.92
CA ASP A 61 9.57 -6.53 -22.33
C ASP A 61 9.34 -5.55 -21.16
N PRO A 62 10.38 -4.87 -20.64
CA PRO A 62 10.23 -3.91 -19.55
C PRO A 62 9.40 -2.67 -19.94
N ALA A 63 9.19 -2.41 -21.23
CA ALA A 63 8.39 -1.29 -21.72
C ALA A 63 6.86 -1.56 -21.74
N GLN A 64 6.43 -2.80 -21.47
CA GLN A 64 5.01 -3.13 -21.52
C GLN A 64 4.23 -2.64 -20.27
N VAL A 65 2.91 -2.54 -20.41
CA VAL A 65 2.02 -2.21 -19.28
C VAL A 65 1.72 -3.49 -18.49
N PHE A 66 2.32 -3.61 -17.31
CA PHE A 66 2.17 -4.80 -16.46
C PHE A 66 0.89 -4.84 -15.62
N HIS A 67 0.18 -3.71 -15.50
CA HIS A 67 -1.11 -3.68 -14.81
C HIS A 67 -1.99 -2.56 -15.38
N THR A 68 -3.25 -2.88 -15.66
CA THR A 68 -4.27 -1.91 -16.06
C THR A 68 -5.42 -1.96 -15.04
N GLY A 69 -5.67 -0.85 -14.36
CA GLY A 69 -6.69 -0.74 -13.33
C GLY A 69 -6.51 0.53 -12.48
N ARG A 70 -7.57 0.97 -11.80
CA ARG A 70 -7.49 2.05 -10.80
C ARG A 70 -7.15 1.44 -9.45
N LEU A 71 -5.97 1.72 -8.90
CA LEU A 71 -5.53 1.18 -7.61
C LEU A 71 -6.30 1.76 -6.42
N GLN A 72 -6.71 3.01 -6.57
CA GLN A 72 -7.61 3.73 -5.69
C GLN A 72 -8.25 4.87 -6.48
N GLU A 73 -9.47 5.24 -6.12
CA GLU A 73 -10.12 6.46 -6.62
C GLU A 73 -10.50 7.33 -5.42
N ILE A 74 -10.32 8.64 -5.56
CA ILE A 74 -10.74 9.63 -4.57
C ILE A 74 -11.74 10.53 -5.25
N VAL A 75 -12.97 10.52 -4.75
CA VAL A 75 -14.07 11.35 -5.25
C VAL A 75 -14.41 12.38 -4.19
N GLU A 76 -14.46 13.66 -4.57
CA GLU A 76 -14.97 14.71 -3.69
C GLU A 76 -16.51 14.65 -3.69
N LEU A 77 -17.10 14.72 -2.49
CA LEU A 77 -18.54 14.70 -2.30
C LEU A 77 -19.08 16.13 -2.21
N ASP A 78 -20.35 16.32 -2.55
CA ASP A 78 -20.99 17.66 -2.56
C ASP A 78 -20.96 18.36 -1.19
N ASN A 79 -20.83 17.59 -0.10
CA ASN A 79 -20.72 18.10 1.26
C ASN A 79 -19.29 18.54 1.65
N GLY A 80 -18.33 18.49 0.72
CA GLY A 80 -16.91 18.78 0.96
C GLY A 80 -16.12 17.64 1.60
N GLY A 81 -16.76 16.47 1.80
CA GLY A 81 -16.12 15.22 2.19
C GLY A 81 -15.49 14.49 1.01
N PHE A 82 -14.94 13.31 1.28
CA PHE A 82 -14.32 12.48 0.23
C PHE A 82 -14.77 11.02 0.33
N LEU A 83 -14.88 10.36 -0.81
CA LEU A 83 -15.03 8.92 -0.94
C LEU A 83 -13.74 8.32 -1.49
N LEU A 84 -13.10 7.46 -0.71
CA LEU A 84 -11.97 6.63 -1.17
C LEU A 84 -12.51 5.27 -1.60
N ARG A 85 -12.33 4.92 -2.87
CA ARG A 85 -12.65 3.59 -3.40
C ARG A 85 -11.37 2.79 -3.58
N LEU A 86 -11.33 1.60 -2.98
CA LEU A 86 -10.24 0.65 -3.06
C LEU A 86 -10.74 -0.64 -3.68
N PRO A 87 -10.36 -0.99 -4.93
CA PRO A 87 -10.71 -2.29 -5.47
C PRO A 87 -10.11 -3.41 -4.64
N LEU A 88 -10.95 -4.33 -4.19
CA LEU A 88 -10.60 -5.53 -3.43
C LEU A 88 -11.10 -6.77 -4.19
N PRO A 89 -10.55 -7.07 -5.38
CA PRO A 89 -11.09 -8.10 -6.28
C PRO A 89 -11.09 -9.52 -5.68
N PHE A 90 -10.33 -9.77 -4.61
CA PHE A 90 -10.25 -11.06 -3.93
C PHE A 90 -11.11 -11.13 -2.66
N VAL A 91 -11.92 -10.10 -2.38
CA VAL A 91 -12.76 -10.02 -1.17
C VAL A 91 -14.22 -9.97 -1.59
N GLU A 92 -14.90 -11.11 -1.50
CA GLU A 92 -16.32 -11.23 -1.87
C GLU A 92 -17.26 -10.76 -0.74
N SER A 93 -16.89 -11.00 0.52
CA SER A 93 -17.66 -10.57 1.69
C SER A 93 -16.82 -10.56 2.96
N GLY A 94 -17.25 -9.80 3.97
CA GLY A 94 -16.62 -9.80 5.28
C GLY A 94 -16.96 -8.56 6.10
N ALA A 95 -16.83 -8.66 7.42
CA ALA A 95 -16.96 -7.50 8.29
C ALA A 95 -15.81 -6.52 8.02
N VAL A 96 -16.16 -5.28 7.64
CA VAL A 96 -15.20 -4.20 7.42
C VAL A 96 -14.81 -3.60 8.76
N LYS A 97 -13.52 -3.53 9.03
CA LYS A 97 -12.94 -2.80 10.16
C LYS A 97 -11.92 -1.81 9.62
N LEU A 98 -12.11 -0.55 9.99
CA LEU A 98 -11.22 0.54 9.63
C LEU A 98 -10.60 1.12 10.89
N ARG A 99 -9.30 1.37 10.85
CA ARG A 99 -8.60 2.13 11.88
C ARG A 99 -7.66 3.11 11.20
N LYS A 100 -7.76 4.38 11.55
CA LYS A 100 -6.86 5.44 11.05
C LYS A 100 -5.93 5.90 12.18
N ARG A 101 -4.64 6.04 11.89
CA ARG A 101 -3.63 6.56 12.84
C ARG A 101 -2.75 7.58 12.12
N GLY A 102 -2.92 8.86 12.42
CA GLY A 102 -2.22 9.92 11.67
C GLY A 102 -2.63 9.88 10.20
N ASP A 103 -1.66 9.70 9.31
CA ASP A 103 -1.82 9.49 7.88
C ASP A 103 -1.91 8.01 7.46
N GLU A 104 -1.84 7.06 8.39
CA GLU A 104 -1.99 5.63 8.08
C GLU A 104 -3.46 5.19 8.17
N LEU A 105 -3.88 4.32 7.25
CA LEU A 105 -5.15 3.61 7.26
C LEU A 105 -4.91 2.10 7.29
N PHE A 106 -5.49 1.45 8.30
CA PHE A 106 -5.55 0.01 8.45
C PHE A 106 -6.94 -0.47 8.04
N VAL A 107 -6.99 -1.28 6.99
CA VAL A 107 -8.19 -1.91 6.46
C VAL A 107 -8.17 -3.38 6.81
N THR A 108 -9.25 -3.90 7.40
CA THR A 108 -9.46 -5.34 7.57
C THR A 108 -10.83 -5.70 7.03
N VAL A 109 -10.88 -6.69 6.15
CA VAL A 109 -12.14 -7.24 5.61
C VAL A 109 -12.05 -8.76 5.62
N GLY A 110 -12.71 -9.41 6.59
CA GLY A 110 -12.51 -10.84 6.82
C GLY A 110 -11.04 -11.18 7.09
N ASN A 111 -10.42 -11.98 6.22
CA ASN A 111 -9.01 -12.36 6.31
C ASN A 111 -8.06 -11.39 5.58
N PHE A 112 -8.61 -10.49 4.76
CA PHE A 112 -7.83 -9.48 4.06
C PHE A 112 -7.41 -8.37 5.03
N LYS A 113 -6.13 -8.02 5.03
CA LYS A 113 -5.56 -6.93 5.81
C LYS A 113 -4.63 -6.10 4.93
N ARG A 114 -4.86 -4.79 4.90
CA ARG A 114 -4.04 -3.83 4.16
C ARG A 114 -3.71 -2.64 5.04
N GLU A 115 -2.46 -2.23 5.00
CA GLU A 115 -1.99 -1.00 5.62
C GLU A 115 -1.57 -0.05 4.51
N MET A 116 -2.02 1.20 4.56
CA MET A 116 -1.69 2.17 3.52
C MET A 116 -1.50 3.56 4.09
N ILE A 117 -0.60 4.32 3.47
CA ILE A 117 -0.48 5.76 3.71
C ILE A 117 -1.58 6.47 2.92
N LEU A 118 -2.31 7.34 3.61
CA LEU A 118 -3.35 8.18 3.04
C LEU A 118 -2.72 9.38 2.34
N PRO A 119 -3.20 9.73 1.14
CA PRO A 119 -2.93 11.03 0.54
C PRO A 119 -3.29 12.15 1.52
N THR A 120 -2.54 13.25 1.48
CA THR A 120 -2.64 14.36 2.44
C THR A 120 -4.06 14.92 2.59
N VAL A 121 -4.84 14.93 1.49
CA VAL A 121 -6.24 15.38 1.48
C VAL A 121 -7.15 14.52 2.35
N LEU A 122 -6.88 13.22 2.50
CA LEU A 122 -7.62 12.29 3.36
C LEU A 122 -6.99 12.18 4.75
N ALA A 123 -5.67 12.34 4.87
CA ALA A 123 -4.95 12.25 6.13
C ALA A 123 -5.45 13.27 7.17
N LYS A 124 -5.92 14.44 6.74
CA LYS A 124 -6.50 15.48 7.60
C LYS A 124 -7.99 15.30 7.90
N ARG A 125 -8.63 14.23 7.40
CA ARG A 125 -10.07 13.97 7.57
C ARG A 125 -10.31 12.78 8.50
N ARG A 126 -11.49 12.74 9.10
CA ARG A 126 -11.94 11.59 9.89
C ARG A 126 -12.55 10.55 8.95
N ALA A 127 -12.15 9.30 9.07
CA ALA A 127 -12.83 8.19 8.41
C ALA A 127 -14.17 7.93 9.11
N LEU A 128 -15.28 7.98 8.37
CA LEU A 128 -16.64 7.87 8.89
C LEU A 128 -17.13 6.41 8.90
N GLY A 129 -16.66 5.61 7.94
CA GLY A 129 -17.04 4.21 7.81
C GLY A 129 -16.63 3.68 6.45
N GLY A 130 -16.81 2.38 6.22
CA GLY A 130 -16.61 1.81 4.91
C GLY A 130 -17.45 0.57 4.66
N GLN A 131 -17.73 0.33 3.39
CA GLN A 131 -18.62 -0.71 2.91
C GLN A 131 -18.09 -1.33 1.63
N LEU A 132 -18.33 -2.62 1.43
CA LEU A 132 -18.03 -3.31 0.18
C LEU A 132 -19.18 -3.11 -0.80
N ILE A 133 -18.87 -2.54 -1.96
CA ILE A 133 -19.80 -2.38 -3.09
C ILE A 133 -19.08 -2.88 -4.34
N GLU A 134 -19.67 -3.87 -5.02
CA GLU A 134 -19.21 -4.34 -6.34
C GLU A 134 -17.70 -4.68 -6.39
N GLY A 135 -17.19 -5.36 -5.35
CA GLY A 135 -15.77 -5.74 -5.28
C GLY A 135 -14.82 -4.59 -4.95
N SER A 136 -15.35 -3.43 -4.55
CA SER A 136 -14.59 -2.28 -4.06
C SER A 136 -14.98 -1.93 -2.63
N LEU A 137 -13.99 -1.64 -1.79
CA LEU A 137 -14.22 -1.02 -0.50
C LEU A 137 -14.34 0.48 -0.69
N GLU A 138 -15.51 1.02 -0.41
CA GLU A 138 -15.74 2.46 -0.35
C GLU A 138 -15.62 2.96 1.08
N ILE A 139 -14.83 4.00 1.31
CA ILE A 139 -14.56 4.59 2.62
C ILE A 139 -14.90 6.06 2.56
N GLU A 140 -15.84 6.50 3.40
CA GLU A 140 -16.23 7.90 3.47
C GLU A 140 -15.34 8.65 4.48
N PHE A 141 -14.90 9.83 4.10
CA PHE A 141 -14.11 10.75 4.89
C PHE A 141 -14.88 12.06 5.07
N SER A 142 -14.81 12.62 6.29
CA SER A 142 -15.50 13.84 6.66
C SER A 142 -15.10 15.03 5.79
N ALA A 143 -16.01 15.99 5.69
CA ALA A 143 -15.68 17.36 5.30
C ALA A 143 -14.60 17.96 6.22
N PRO A 144 -13.92 19.06 5.81
CA PRO A 144 -13.08 19.82 6.73
C PRO A 144 -13.83 20.17 8.00
N GLU A 145 -13.22 19.87 9.15
CA GLU A 145 -13.68 20.50 10.39
C GLU A 145 -13.46 22.01 10.24
N PRO A 146 -14.46 22.84 10.58
CA PRO A 146 -14.26 24.28 10.64
C PRO A 146 -13.13 24.56 11.64
N GLU A 147 -12.14 25.36 11.24
CA GLU A 147 -11.15 25.82 12.21
C GLU A 147 -11.89 26.55 13.34
N PRO A 148 -11.57 26.29 14.61
CA PRO A 148 -12.16 27.06 15.70
C PRO A 148 -11.81 28.52 15.46
N ASP A 149 -12.84 29.38 15.32
CA ASP A 149 -12.68 30.82 15.18
C ASP A 149 -11.62 31.29 16.19
N GLU A 150 -10.55 31.93 15.69
CA GLU A 150 -9.69 32.74 16.55
C GLU A 150 -10.61 33.67 17.31
N VAL A 151 -10.79 33.42 18.61
CA VAL A 151 -11.40 34.37 19.52
C VAL A 151 -10.49 35.58 19.49
N LYS A 152 -10.80 36.53 18.60
CA LYS A 152 -10.26 37.88 18.65
C LYS A 152 -10.64 38.40 20.01
N ALA A 153 -9.65 38.46 20.90
CA ALA A 153 -9.73 39.24 22.11
C ALA A 153 -9.95 40.70 21.68
N THR A 154 -11.22 41.10 21.60
CA THR A 154 -11.59 42.52 21.62
C THR A 154 -11.14 43.07 22.97
N GLY A 155 -10.24 44.06 22.89
CA GLY A 155 -9.67 44.78 24.04
C GLY A 155 -10.59 45.79 24.67
#